data_AF-A0A5B6V2H4-F1
#
_entry.id   AF-A0A5B6V2H4-F1
#
_cell.length_a   1.000
_cell.length_b   1.000
_cell.length_c   1.000
_cell.angle_alpha   90.00
_cell.angle_beta   90.00
_cell.angle_gamma   90.00
#
_symmetry.space_group_name_H-M   'P 1'
#
loop_
_entity.id
_entity.type
_entity.pdbx_description
1 polymer ?
#
loop_
_entity_poly.entity_id
_entity_poly.type
_entity_poly.pdbx_seq_one_letter_code
_entity_poly.pdbx_strand_id
1 'polypeptide(L)'
;MAATKKLSSLFPLLSLICFISFFLLLSISRKASISSSTTHPQFLRFKPIDANLTTRSDPSATGDSSCDYSDGSWIYDPNAGFDRYDSSCKEIFKGWNCILNNKSNARDIIKWRWKPRNCDLPPFDPLQFLHTYRDTNIADRGFTFLHYNLTIAYHRTNLLARYGRWSANGNGGKLEALGYKEGYRVDVDVPESTWEKAPSFHDILIFNTGHWWWAPSKFDPVKSPMLFFEKDLPVIPPIPPDLGLDKVLNHVIRFVEKTMRPDAIKLFRTQSPRHFEGGDWDQGGSCQRLQPLLPEQVEDLFSLKNNGTNVETRLVNQHIYNALRGSNVHILDITRMSEFRADAHPSTAGGKKHDDCMHWCLPGVTDTWNDLFVTHLNSLKI
;
A
#
# COMPACT_ATOMS: atom_id res chain seq x y z
N MET A 1 -81.21 -32.46 -24.11
CA MET A 1 -80.52 -33.44 -23.23
C MET A 1 -79.02 -33.38 -23.52
N ALA A 2 -78.17 -34.00 -22.69
CA ALA A 2 -76.70 -33.87 -22.69
C ALA A 2 -76.18 -32.48 -22.26
N ALA A 3 -75.14 -32.48 -21.41
CA ALA A 3 -74.58 -31.29 -20.77
C ALA A 3 -73.19 -30.94 -21.31
N THR A 4 -72.88 -29.65 -21.38
CA THR A 4 -71.49 -29.14 -21.51
C THR A 4 -70.93 -28.80 -20.12
N LYS A 5 -69.65 -29.10 -19.90
CA LYS A 5 -69.06 -29.18 -18.55
C LYS A 5 -68.51 -27.84 -18.07
N LYS A 6 -68.63 -27.54 -16.77
CA LYS A 6 -67.77 -26.56 -16.09
C LYS A 6 -66.31 -27.02 -16.20
N LEU A 7 -65.45 -26.26 -16.87
CA LEU A 7 -64.02 -26.54 -17.00
C LEU A 7 -63.19 -25.29 -16.61
N SER A 8 -63.40 -24.78 -15.40
CA SER A 8 -62.97 -23.44 -15.00
C SER A 8 -62.52 -23.34 -13.52
N SER A 9 -61.58 -24.19 -13.10
CA SER A 9 -60.86 -24.01 -11.82
C SER A 9 -59.45 -24.63 -11.78
N LEU A 10 -59.20 -25.69 -12.56
CA LEU A 10 -57.90 -26.38 -12.59
C LEU A 10 -56.79 -25.61 -13.33
N PHE A 11 -57.12 -24.80 -14.35
CA PHE A 11 -56.14 -24.05 -15.15
C PHE A 11 -55.17 -23.17 -14.35
N PRO A 12 -55.62 -22.30 -13.41
CA PRO A 12 -54.69 -21.49 -12.61
C PRO A 12 -53.81 -22.34 -11.68
N LEU A 13 -54.31 -23.48 -11.19
CA LEU A 13 -53.56 -24.38 -10.32
C LEU A 13 -52.44 -25.11 -11.10
N LEU A 14 -52.76 -25.64 -12.30
CA LEU A 14 -51.76 -26.20 -13.20
C LEU A 14 -50.72 -25.17 -13.64
N SER A 15 -51.15 -23.93 -13.96
CA SER A 15 -50.24 -22.83 -14.30
C SER A 15 -49.25 -22.55 -13.16
N LEU A 16 -49.74 -22.44 -11.92
CA LEU A 16 -48.91 -22.21 -10.73
C LEU A 16 -47.94 -23.37 -10.46
N ILE A 17 -48.38 -24.62 -10.61
CA ILE A 17 -47.53 -25.81 -10.47
C ILE A 17 -46.42 -25.80 -11.53
N CYS A 18 -46.74 -25.54 -12.80
CA CYS A 18 -45.74 -25.40 -13.86
C CYS A 18 -44.74 -24.27 -13.58
N PHE A 19 -45.20 -23.13 -13.06
CA PHE A 19 -44.33 -21.99 -12.72
C PHE A 19 -43.37 -22.33 -11.58
N ILE A 20 -43.85 -22.98 -10.51
CA ILE A 20 -43.04 -23.43 -9.38
C ILE A 20 -42.04 -24.51 -9.84
N SER A 21 -42.47 -25.48 -10.67
CA SER A 21 -41.57 -26.49 -11.25
C SER A 21 -40.48 -25.87 -12.12
N PHE A 22 -40.79 -24.85 -12.92
CA PHE A 22 -39.81 -24.13 -13.74
C PHE A 22 -38.79 -23.36 -12.88
N PHE A 23 -39.23 -22.70 -11.79
CA PHE A 23 -38.32 -22.05 -10.85
C PHE A 23 -37.45 -23.05 -10.06
N LEU A 24 -37.98 -24.20 -9.68
CA LEU A 24 -37.20 -25.28 -9.06
C LEU A 24 -36.16 -25.85 -10.04
N LEU A 25 -36.54 -26.09 -11.30
CA LEU A 25 -35.61 -26.52 -12.35
C LEU A 25 -34.50 -25.49 -12.57
N LEU A 26 -34.82 -24.19 -12.67
CA LEU A 26 -33.81 -23.13 -12.77
C LEU A 26 -32.89 -23.06 -11.54
N SER A 27 -33.41 -23.30 -10.33
CA SER A 27 -32.63 -23.35 -9.09
C SER A 27 -31.67 -24.55 -9.07
N ILE A 28 -32.12 -25.70 -9.55
CA ILE A 28 -31.29 -26.91 -9.69
C ILE A 28 -30.25 -26.72 -10.82
N SER A 29 -30.62 -26.13 -11.96
CA SER A 29 -29.68 -25.81 -13.05
C SER A 29 -28.58 -24.86 -12.60
N ARG A 30 -28.90 -23.83 -11.78
CA ARG A 30 -27.88 -22.94 -11.18
C ARG A 30 -26.91 -23.67 -10.24
N LYS A 31 -27.32 -24.78 -9.62
CA LYS A 31 -26.43 -25.67 -8.85
C LYS A 31 -25.67 -26.68 -9.71
N ALA A 32 -26.11 -26.94 -10.94
CA ALA A 32 -25.52 -27.90 -11.86
C ALA A 32 -24.57 -27.29 -12.91
N SER A 33 -24.53 -25.95 -13.06
CA SER A 33 -23.75 -25.26 -14.10
C SER A 33 -22.61 -24.38 -13.57
N ILE A 34 -21.87 -24.82 -12.55
CA ILE A 34 -20.53 -24.29 -12.21
C ILE A 34 -19.52 -25.44 -12.23
N SER A 35 -19.37 -26.04 -13.41
CA SER A 35 -18.20 -26.83 -13.80
C SER A 35 -17.36 -26.03 -14.81
N SER A 36 -17.14 -24.75 -14.51
CA SER A 36 -16.17 -23.94 -15.22
C SER A 36 -14.79 -24.33 -14.70
N SER A 37 -13.98 -24.99 -15.54
CA SER A 37 -12.56 -25.20 -15.26
C SER A 37 -11.82 -23.87 -15.34
N THR A 38 -11.91 -23.07 -14.28
CA THR A 38 -11.08 -21.88 -14.07
C THR A 38 -9.64 -22.33 -13.87
N THR A 39 -8.93 -22.48 -14.98
CA THR A 39 -7.46 -22.36 -15.02
C THR A 39 -7.11 -20.94 -14.59
N HIS A 40 -7.15 -20.68 -13.29
CA HIS A 40 -6.39 -19.58 -12.71
C HIS A 40 -4.95 -19.71 -13.24
N PRO A 41 -4.31 -18.62 -13.69
CA PRO A 41 -2.88 -18.67 -13.89
C PRO A 41 -2.26 -19.11 -12.57
N GLN A 42 -1.50 -20.21 -12.60
CA GLN A 42 -0.77 -20.66 -11.42
C GLN A 42 0.28 -19.60 -11.13
N PHE A 43 -0.02 -18.69 -10.19
CA PHE A 43 0.99 -17.85 -9.57
C PHE A 43 2.13 -18.78 -9.15
N LEU A 44 3.31 -18.53 -9.71
CA LEU A 44 4.46 -19.40 -9.52
C LEU A 44 4.68 -19.53 -8.01
N ARG A 45 4.62 -20.77 -7.53
CA ARG A 45 4.63 -21.07 -6.10
C ARG A 45 6.02 -20.80 -5.55
N PHE A 46 6.29 -19.53 -5.25
CA PHE A 46 7.55 -19.05 -4.69
C PHE A 46 7.92 -19.98 -3.52
N LYS A 47 9.05 -20.66 -3.66
CA LYS A 47 9.67 -21.30 -2.49
C LYS A 47 9.98 -20.18 -1.50
N PRO A 48 9.61 -20.31 -0.23
CA PRO A 48 10.19 -19.46 0.80
C PRO A 48 11.71 -19.55 0.66
N ILE A 49 12.40 -18.41 0.65
CA ILE A 49 13.83 -18.40 0.92
C ILE A 49 13.96 -18.78 2.39
N ASP A 50 14.67 -19.87 2.68
CA ASP A 50 14.76 -20.42 4.03
C ASP A 50 15.33 -19.37 4.99
N ALA A 51 14.52 -18.94 5.96
CA ALA A 51 14.86 -17.93 6.96
C ALA A 51 15.83 -18.44 8.04
N ASN A 52 16.71 -19.38 7.68
CA ASN A 52 17.72 -19.99 8.54
C ASN A 52 19.11 -19.38 8.30
N LEU A 53 19.20 -18.05 8.31
CA LEU A 53 20.48 -17.38 8.52
C LEU A 53 20.68 -17.23 10.05
N THR A 54 21.08 -18.33 10.68
CA THR A 54 21.33 -18.38 12.13
C THR A 54 22.54 -17.54 12.51
N THR A 55 22.28 -16.30 12.93
CA THR A 55 23.29 -15.43 13.55
C THR A 55 23.80 -16.06 14.84
N ARG A 56 25.02 -16.60 14.80
CA ARG A 56 25.80 -16.89 16.01
C ARG A 56 26.12 -15.57 16.70
N SER A 57 25.40 -15.25 17.76
CA SER A 57 25.78 -14.19 18.69
C SER A 57 27.00 -14.63 19.50
N ASP A 58 28.15 -14.04 19.22
CA ASP A 58 29.37 -14.21 20.00
C ASP A 58 29.34 -13.22 21.18
N PRO A 59 29.23 -13.65 22.45
CA PRO A 59 28.77 -12.81 23.55
C PRO A 59 29.87 -11.96 24.20
N SER A 60 30.74 -11.32 23.40
CA SER A 60 31.86 -10.51 23.93
C SER A 60 32.21 -9.24 23.13
N ALA A 61 31.24 -8.63 22.43
CA ALA A 61 31.40 -7.33 21.78
C ALA A 61 30.52 -6.24 22.43
N THR A 62 31.10 -5.44 23.33
CA THR A 62 30.50 -4.17 23.79
C THR A 62 30.70 -3.08 22.74
N GLY A 63 30.01 -3.23 21.61
CA GLY A 63 29.91 -2.20 20.58
C GLY A 63 28.68 -1.30 20.80
N ASP A 64 28.79 -0.03 20.42
CA ASP A 64 27.68 0.92 20.43
C ASP A 64 26.58 0.45 19.46
N SER A 65 25.48 -0.06 20.01
CA SER A 65 24.48 -0.80 19.23
C SER A 65 23.44 0.15 18.65
N SER A 66 23.53 0.42 17.34
CA SER A 66 22.47 1.10 16.60
C SER A 66 21.13 0.40 16.81
N CYS A 67 20.12 1.17 17.22
CA CYS A 67 18.82 0.59 17.56
C CYS A 67 18.07 0.15 16.30
N ASP A 68 17.58 -1.10 16.31
CA ASP A 68 16.59 -1.56 15.35
C ASP A 68 15.21 -0.99 15.74
N TYR A 69 14.79 0.06 15.05
CA TYR A 69 13.48 0.67 15.24
C TYR A 69 12.32 -0.10 14.57
N SER A 70 12.62 -1.11 13.73
CA SER A 70 11.60 -1.92 13.05
C SER A 70 11.04 -3.03 13.95
N ASP A 71 11.81 -3.47 14.96
CA ASP A 71 11.43 -4.52 15.91
C ASP A 71 11.08 -3.95 17.30
N GLY A 72 9.82 -4.11 17.69
CA GLY A 72 9.24 -3.47 18.87
C GLY A 72 7.77 -3.83 19.08
N SER A 73 7.08 -3.05 19.91
CA SER A 73 5.64 -3.17 20.15
C SER A 73 4.99 -1.81 20.38
N TRP A 74 3.67 -1.74 20.21
CA TRP A 74 2.90 -0.59 20.66
C TRP A 74 2.57 -0.71 22.14
N ILE A 75 2.87 0.36 22.89
CA ILE A 75 2.49 0.52 24.29
C ILE A 75 1.39 1.59 24.39
N TYR A 76 0.38 1.33 25.22
CA TYR A 76 -0.64 2.31 25.55
C TYR A 76 -0.15 3.17 26.71
N ASP A 77 -0.09 4.48 26.49
CA ASP A 77 0.28 5.49 27.47
C ASP A 77 -0.87 6.50 27.60
N PRO A 78 -1.67 6.47 28.69
CA PRO A 78 -2.77 7.41 28.88
C PRO A 78 -2.30 8.86 28.99
N ASN A 79 -1.03 9.08 29.36
CA ASN A 79 -0.44 10.41 29.54
C ASN A 79 0.19 10.95 28.25
N ALA A 80 0.32 10.15 27.18
CA ALA A 80 0.84 10.61 25.90
C ALA A 80 0.00 11.79 25.37
N GLY A 81 0.62 12.97 25.29
CA GLY A 81 0.08 14.15 24.61
C GLY A 81 0.37 14.09 23.12
N PHE A 82 -0.35 14.90 22.34
CA PHE A 82 -0.04 15.14 20.93
C PHE A 82 0.12 16.63 20.67
N ASP A 83 1.09 17.20 21.39
CA ASP A 83 1.25 18.65 21.56
C ASP A 83 1.79 19.36 20.30
N ARG A 84 2.05 18.58 19.23
CA ARG A 84 2.52 19.05 17.92
C ARG A 84 1.41 19.74 17.11
N TYR A 85 0.21 19.16 17.10
CA TYR A 85 -0.99 19.71 16.45
C TYR A 85 -2.24 18.90 16.86
N ASP A 86 -3.41 19.51 16.71
CA ASP A 86 -4.71 18.90 17.03
C ASP A 86 -5.66 18.86 15.82
N SER A 87 -6.91 18.48 16.07
CA SER A 87 -7.97 18.42 15.05
C SER A 87 -8.44 19.79 14.51
N SER A 88 -7.90 20.91 14.98
CA SER A 88 -8.15 22.24 14.41
C SER A 88 -7.22 22.60 13.25
N CYS A 89 -6.12 21.85 13.09
CA CYS A 89 -5.16 21.97 11.99
C CYS A 89 -5.88 21.86 10.63
N LYS A 90 -5.73 22.88 9.78
CA LYS A 90 -6.50 23.06 8.53
C LYS A 90 -5.90 22.30 7.36
N GLU A 91 -4.64 21.93 7.52
CA GLU A 91 -3.78 21.21 6.60
C GLU A 91 -4.13 19.70 6.60
N ILE A 92 -4.79 19.22 7.66
CA ILE A 92 -5.37 17.86 7.71
C ILE A 92 -6.50 17.75 6.66
N PHE A 93 -6.35 16.82 5.72
CA PHE A 93 -7.44 16.50 4.80
C PHE A 93 -8.68 16.02 5.57
N LYS A 94 -9.86 16.55 5.23
CA LYS A 94 -11.11 16.33 6.00
C LYS A 94 -11.45 14.87 6.26
N GLY A 95 -11.18 13.96 5.31
CA GLY A 95 -11.41 12.51 5.49
C GLY A 95 -10.41 11.80 6.41
N TRP A 96 -9.34 12.48 6.86
CA TRP A 96 -8.33 11.91 7.76
C TRP A 96 -8.41 12.50 9.18
N ASN A 97 -9.17 13.59 9.38
CA ASN A 97 -9.41 14.20 10.69
C ASN A 97 -10.45 13.40 11.49
N CYS A 98 -10.03 12.23 11.98
CA CYS A 98 -10.91 11.27 12.64
C CYS A 98 -11.56 11.80 13.94
N ILE A 99 -10.90 12.74 14.62
CA ILE A 99 -11.41 13.40 15.83
C ILE A 99 -12.56 14.35 15.44
N LEU A 100 -12.38 15.20 14.43
CA LEU A 100 -13.44 16.09 13.93
C LEU A 100 -14.63 15.31 13.33
N ASN A 101 -14.35 14.17 12.70
CA ASN A 101 -15.37 13.27 12.13
C ASN A 101 -15.99 12.31 13.16
N ASN A 102 -15.68 12.46 14.45
CA ASN A 102 -16.26 11.69 15.57
C ASN A 102 -16.09 10.16 15.49
N LYS A 103 -14.98 9.64 14.92
CA LYS A 103 -14.64 8.21 15.06
C LYS A 103 -14.43 7.87 16.53
N SER A 104 -15.06 6.80 17.01
CA SER A 104 -15.21 6.50 18.44
C SER A 104 -13.88 6.41 19.21
N ASN A 105 -12.88 5.71 18.65
CA ASN A 105 -11.55 5.55 19.24
C ASN A 105 -10.56 6.65 18.82
N ALA A 106 -10.99 7.74 18.18
CA ALA A 106 -10.06 8.71 17.57
C ALA A 106 -9.12 9.40 18.57
N ARG A 107 -9.53 9.53 19.84
CA ARG A 107 -8.68 10.06 20.93
C ARG A 107 -7.75 9.01 21.53
N ASP A 108 -8.03 7.73 21.35
CA ASP A 108 -7.21 6.62 21.84
C ASP A 108 -6.08 6.27 20.85
N ILE A 109 -6.27 6.52 19.55
CA ILE A 109 -5.26 6.30 18.49
C ILE A 109 -3.91 6.95 18.86
N ILE A 110 -3.95 8.17 19.40
CA ILE A 110 -2.78 8.98 19.81
C ILE A 110 -2.22 8.61 21.20
N LYS A 111 -2.89 7.71 21.94
CA LYS A 111 -2.39 7.19 23.22
C LYS A 111 -1.49 5.96 23.04
N TRP A 112 -1.34 5.46 21.82
CA TRP A 112 -0.40 4.40 21.50
C TRP A 112 0.93 4.97 21.02
N ARG A 113 2.04 4.58 21.69
CA ARG A 113 3.42 4.91 21.29
C ARG A 113 4.14 3.64 20.82
N TRP A 114 4.94 3.74 19.76
CA TRP A 114 5.83 2.65 19.35
C TRP A 114 7.05 2.61 20.27
N LYS A 115 7.36 1.43 20.81
CA LYS A 115 8.56 1.16 21.59
C LYS A 115 9.40 0.07 20.90
N PRO A 116 10.55 0.43 20.31
CA PRO A 116 11.57 -0.54 19.88
C PRO A 116 11.98 -1.46 21.04
N ARG A 117 12.43 -2.68 20.76
CA ARG A 117 12.74 -3.65 21.82
C ARG A 117 13.84 -3.18 22.78
N ASN A 118 14.88 -2.53 22.24
CA ASN A 118 16.13 -2.24 22.95
C ASN A 118 16.40 -0.73 23.16
N CYS A 119 15.52 0.16 22.71
CA CYS A 119 15.64 1.61 22.91
C CYS A 119 14.25 2.26 22.98
N ASP A 120 14.21 3.58 23.19
CA ASP A 120 12.98 4.37 23.02
C ASP A 120 13.03 5.17 21.71
N LEU A 121 11.89 5.29 21.03
CA LEU A 121 11.67 6.24 19.94
C LEU A 121 11.03 7.50 20.54
N PRO A 122 11.76 8.62 20.69
CA PRO A 122 11.20 9.87 21.19
C PRO A 122 10.39 10.59 20.10
N PRO A 123 9.30 11.32 20.45
CA PRO A 123 8.67 12.23 19.51
C PRO A 123 9.63 13.34 19.07
N PHE A 124 9.65 13.69 17.78
CA PHE A 124 10.48 14.80 17.31
C PHE A 124 9.87 16.16 17.67
N ASP A 125 10.71 17.10 18.13
CA ASP A 125 10.36 18.50 18.29
C ASP A 125 10.34 19.20 16.91
N PRO A 126 9.20 19.74 16.44
CA PRO A 126 9.11 20.42 15.16
C PRO A 126 9.97 21.68 15.05
N LEU A 127 10.16 22.44 16.13
CA LEU A 127 11.00 23.64 16.11
C LEU A 127 12.47 23.25 16.02
N GLN A 128 12.91 22.28 16.83
CA GLN A 128 14.27 21.75 16.73
C GLN A 128 14.54 21.13 15.35
N PHE A 129 13.57 20.45 14.73
CA PHE A 129 13.69 19.97 13.36
C PHE A 129 13.90 21.12 12.36
N LEU A 130 13.08 22.17 12.40
CA LEU A 130 13.24 23.34 11.53
C LEU A 130 14.61 24.02 11.73
N HIS A 131 15.15 24.03 12.96
CA HIS A 131 16.51 24.51 13.24
C HIS A 131 17.62 23.58 12.71
N THR A 132 17.50 22.26 12.89
CA THR A 132 18.50 21.24 12.50
C THR A 132 18.55 20.99 10.98
N TYR A 133 17.45 21.24 10.27
CA TYR A 133 17.31 21.10 8.82
C TYR A 133 17.08 22.45 8.12
N ARG A 134 17.64 23.52 8.70
CA ARG A 134 17.77 24.81 8.03
C ARG A 134 18.54 24.66 6.71
N ASP A 135 18.27 25.53 5.74
CA ASP A 135 18.97 25.60 4.44
C ASP A 135 18.91 24.28 3.62
N THR A 136 17.94 23.41 3.92
CA THR A 136 17.80 22.04 3.37
C THR A 136 16.54 21.91 2.50
N ASN A 137 16.58 21.09 1.46
CA ASN A 137 15.42 20.77 0.61
C ASN A 137 15.06 19.28 0.75
N ILE A 138 13.83 19.00 1.20
CA ILE A 138 13.31 17.66 1.53
C ILE A 138 12.12 17.33 0.63
N ALA A 139 11.92 16.07 0.23
CA ALA A 139 10.82 15.70 -0.65
C ALA A 139 9.61 15.03 0.04
N ASP A 140 8.57 15.79 0.45
CA ASP A 140 7.24 15.18 0.75
C ASP A 140 5.96 16.07 0.62
N ARG A 141 5.89 17.37 1.02
CA ARG A 141 4.78 18.28 0.63
C ARG A 141 5.06 19.79 0.74
N GLY A 142 4.51 20.53 -0.25
CA GLY A 142 4.86 21.91 -0.67
C GLY A 142 4.77 23.03 0.35
N PHE A 143 5.71 23.07 1.28
CA PHE A 143 5.86 24.12 2.27
C PHE A 143 7.30 24.64 2.27
N THR A 144 7.48 25.93 2.01
CA THR A 144 8.76 26.63 2.17
C THR A 144 8.74 27.47 3.44
N PHE A 145 9.48 27.03 4.45
CA PHE A 145 9.61 27.67 5.75
C PHE A 145 10.67 28.78 5.65
N LEU A 146 10.28 29.95 5.13
CA LEU A 146 11.19 31.05 4.77
C LEU A 146 12.18 31.46 5.88
N HIS A 147 11.77 31.48 7.15
CA HIS A 147 12.66 31.81 8.28
C HIS A 147 13.78 30.77 8.52
N TYR A 148 13.62 29.56 7.97
CA TYR A 148 14.55 28.45 8.06
C TYR A 148 15.15 28.06 6.70
N ASN A 149 14.84 28.79 5.63
CA ASN A 149 15.28 28.49 4.25
C ASN A 149 15.11 27.01 3.86
N LEU A 150 14.04 26.38 4.36
CA LEU A 150 13.77 24.94 4.28
C LEU A 150 12.53 24.69 3.42
N THR A 151 12.65 23.84 2.40
CA THR A 151 11.52 23.44 1.55
C THR A 151 11.19 21.96 1.72
N ILE A 152 9.89 21.64 1.75
CA ILE A 152 9.35 20.27 1.67
C ILE A 152 8.50 20.15 0.38
N ALA A 153 8.60 19.06 -0.44
CA ALA A 153 8.23 19.02 -1.89
C ALA A 153 6.78 19.32 -2.42
N TYR A 154 5.83 18.44 -2.81
CA TYR A 154 5.69 16.97 -3.01
C TYR A 154 5.92 16.56 -4.47
N HIS A 155 6.07 15.26 -4.74
CA HIS A 155 5.91 14.70 -6.09
C HIS A 155 5.00 13.46 -6.09
N ARG A 156 3.82 13.58 -6.73
CA ARG A 156 2.79 12.53 -6.72
C ARG A 156 2.96 11.53 -7.86
N THR A 157 3.85 10.57 -7.69
CA THR A 157 3.95 9.40 -8.58
C THR A 157 3.43 8.14 -7.88
N ASN A 158 2.63 7.33 -8.57
CA ASN A 158 2.03 6.10 -7.99
C ASN A 158 2.89 4.85 -8.26
N LEU A 159 3.64 4.83 -9.37
CA LEU A 159 4.48 3.71 -9.82
C LEU A 159 5.98 4.03 -9.87
N LEU A 160 6.40 5.27 -9.60
CA LEU A 160 7.75 5.83 -9.85
C LEU A 160 8.11 5.93 -11.35
N ALA A 161 7.84 4.90 -12.15
CA ALA A 161 7.98 4.93 -13.61
C ALA A 161 6.87 5.73 -14.33
N ARG A 162 7.20 6.27 -15.51
CA ARG A 162 6.24 6.88 -16.45
C ARG A 162 5.20 5.84 -16.86
N TYR A 163 3.92 6.18 -16.75
CA TYR A 163 2.82 5.32 -17.18
C TYR A 163 1.65 6.08 -17.78
N GLY A 164 0.87 5.43 -18.64
CA GLY A 164 -0.27 6.02 -19.31
C GLY A 164 -1.15 4.97 -19.98
N ARG A 165 -2.31 5.38 -20.51
CA ARG A 165 -3.17 4.47 -21.28
C ARG A 165 -2.47 4.05 -22.58
N TRP A 166 -2.60 2.78 -22.91
CA TRP A 166 -2.15 2.19 -24.17
C TRP A 166 -3.35 1.59 -24.91
N SER A 167 -3.31 1.66 -26.24
CA SER A 167 -4.29 1.10 -27.16
C SER A 167 -3.58 0.53 -28.38
N ALA A 168 -4.05 -0.62 -28.85
CA ALA A 168 -3.57 -1.25 -30.09
C ALA A 168 -3.64 -0.29 -31.27
N ASN A 169 -2.62 -0.30 -32.11
CA ASN A 169 -2.55 0.56 -33.29
C ASN A 169 -2.99 -0.20 -34.56
N GLY A 170 -3.54 0.52 -35.54
CA GLY A 170 -4.09 -0.07 -36.77
C GLY A 170 -3.06 -0.77 -37.68
N ASN A 171 -1.77 -0.50 -37.50
CA ASN A 171 -0.68 -1.15 -38.25
C ASN A 171 -0.18 -2.43 -37.55
N GLY A 172 -0.71 -2.75 -36.36
CA GLY A 172 -0.28 -3.89 -35.55
C GLY A 172 1.08 -3.71 -34.86
N GLY A 173 1.51 -4.76 -34.17
CA GLY A 173 2.71 -4.74 -33.33
C GLY A 173 2.83 -6.02 -32.50
N LYS A 174 3.87 -6.09 -31.65
CA LYS A 174 4.14 -7.31 -30.86
C LYS A 174 3.08 -7.61 -29.80
N LEU A 175 2.38 -6.59 -29.30
CA LEU A 175 1.31 -6.76 -28.31
C LEU A 175 -0.03 -7.07 -28.99
N GLU A 176 -0.30 -6.42 -30.11
CA GLU A 176 -1.46 -6.67 -30.97
C GLU A 176 -1.45 -8.11 -31.52
N ALA A 177 -0.28 -8.62 -31.91
CA ALA A 177 -0.09 -10.02 -32.32
C ALA A 177 -0.30 -11.05 -31.18
N LEU A 178 -0.23 -10.61 -29.91
CA LEU A 178 -0.58 -11.40 -28.72
C LEU A 178 -2.04 -11.17 -28.28
N GLY A 179 -2.82 -10.38 -29.03
CA GLY A 179 -4.25 -10.15 -28.79
C GLY A 179 -4.58 -8.97 -27.86
N TYR A 180 -3.58 -8.23 -27.36
CA TYR A 180 -3.84 -7.04 -26.53
C TYR A 180 -4.45 -5.90 -27.36
N LYS A 181 -5.57 -5.35 -26.88
CA LYS A 181 -6.32 -4.25 -27.53
C LYS A 181 -6.20 -2.93 -26.79
N GLU A 182 -6.13 -2.97 -25.47
CA GLU A 182 -5.90 -1.83 -24.59
C GLU A 182 -5.11 -2.28 -23.35
N GLY A 183 -4.63 -1.31 -22.58
CA GLY A 183 -3.93 -1.54 -21.33
C GLY A 183 -3.35 -0.24 -20.77
N TYR A 184 -2.34 -0.38 -19.92
CA TYR A 184 -1.52 0.73 -19.45
C TYR A 184 -0.06 0.48 -19.79
N ARG A 185 0.53 1.33 -20.62
CA ARG A 185 1.97 1.34 -20.87
C ARG A 185 2.67 1.81 -19.59
N VAL A 186 3.68 1.07 -19.17
CA VAL A 186 4.59 1.42 -18.07
C VAL A 186 6.02 1.32 -18.57
N ASP A 187 6.74 2.44 -18.61
CA ASP A 187 8.11 2.52 -19.13
C ASP A 187 9.11 2.32 -17.99
N VAL A 188 9.67 1.10 -17.90
CA VAL A 188 10.41 0.69 -16.70
C VAL A 188 11.70 1.47 -16.46
N ASP A 189 12.27 2.05 -17.53
CA ASP A 189 13.52 2.79 -17.55
C ASP A 189 13.33 4.32 -17.65
N VAL A 190 12.08 4.82 -17.56
CA VAL A 190 11.77 6.26 -17.64
C VAL A 190 11.08 6.71 -16.35
N PRO A 191 11.67 7.63 -15.56
CA PRO A 191 11.01 8.19 -14.38
C PRO A 191 9.78 9.02 -14.78
N GLU A 192 8.78 9.05 -13.89
CA GLU A 192 7.58 9.85 -14.08
C GLU A 192 7.87 11.37 -13.91
N SER A 193 7.33 12.21 -14.78
CA SER A 193 7.81 13.60 -14.94
C SER A 193 7.38 14.55 -13.82
N THR A 194 6.46 14.17 -12.93
CA THR A 194 6.17 14.97 -11.72
C THR A 194 7.32 14.96 -10.72
N TRP A 195 8.22 13.96 -10.77
CA TRP A 195 9.33 13.79 -9.83
C TRP A 195 10.72 13.66 -10.47
N GLU A 196 10.83 13.55 -11.81
CA GLU A 196 12.11 13.37 -12.54
C GLU A 196 13.22 14.37 -12.11
N LYS A 197 12.87 15.59 -11.68
CA LYS A 197 13.80 16.66 -11.28
C LYS A 197 14.07 16.70 -9.78
N ALA A 198 13.31 15.94 -8.98
CA ALA A 198 13.44 15.92 -7.53
C ALA A 198 14.83 15.45 -7.06
N PRO A 199 15.47 14.42 -7.66
CA PRO A 199 16.82 13.99 -7.28
C PRO A 199 17.89 15.08 -7.46
N SER A 200 17.81 15.90 -8.52
CA SER A 200 18.78 16.98 -8.74
C SER A 200 18.62 18.15 -7.77
N PHE A 201 17.40 18.37 -7.27
CA PHE A 201 17.05 19.52 -6.44
C PHE A 201 17.27 19.25 -4.95
N HIS A 202 16.70 18.16 -4.42
CA HIS A 202 16.60 17.92 -2.98
C HIS A 202 17.89 17.37 -2.36
N ASP A 203 18.15 17.80 -1.13
CA ASP A 203 19.22 17.29 -0.25
C ASP A 203 18.79 15.97 0.42
N ILE A 204 17.48 15.79 0.62
CA ILE A 204 16.89 14.59 1.24
C ILE A 204 15.70 14.13 0.39
N LEU A 205 15.84 12.95 -0.23
CA LEU A 205 14.78 12.34 -1.03
C LEU A 205 14.20 11.12 -0.32
N ILE A 206 12.94 11.21 0.09
CA ILE A 206 12.13 10.08 0.54
C ILE A 206 11.28 9.63 -0.65
N PHE A 207 11.24 8.32 -0.94
CA PHE A 207 10.37 7.77 -1.97
C PHE A 207 9.76 6.42 -1.59
N ASN A 208 8.59 6.10 -2.16
CA ASN A 208 7.89 4.84 -1.93
C ASN A 208 7.03 4.46 -3.15
N THR A 209 6.69 3.17 -3.27
CA THR A 209 5.60 2.69 -4.12
C THR A 209 4.98 1.43 -3.49
N GLY A 210 3.86 0.93 -4.03
CA GLY A 210 3.13 -0.21 -3.48
C GLY A 210 1.74 -0.38 -4.06
N HIS A 211 0.69 -0.03 -3.32
CA HIS A 211 -0.72 -0.39 -3.55
C HIS A 211 -1.21 -0.50 -5.01
N TRP A 212 -0.76 0.37 -5.93
CA TRP A 212 -1.20 0.33 -7.33
C TRP A 212 -0.67 -0.89 -8.10
N TRP A 213 0.48 -1.46 -7.72
CA TRP A 213 1.07 -2.67 -8.34
C TRP A 213 0.22 -3.93 -8.14
N TRP A 214 -0.53 -4.00 -7.03
CA TRP A 214 -1.41 -5.12 -6.67
C TRP A 214 -2.90 -4.69 -6.65
N ALA A 215 -3.28 -3.70 -7.45
CA ALA A 215 -4.67 -3.23 -7.56
C ALA A 215 -5.32 -3.57 -8.93
N PRO A 216 -6.03 -4.71 -9.05
CA PRO A 216 -6.85 -5.03 -10.22
C PRO A 216 -7.89 -3.95 -10.57
N SER A 217 -8.32 -3.15 -9.59
CA SER A 217 -9.23 -2.02 -9.78
C SER A 217 -8.56 -0.75 -10.35
N LYS A 218 -7.24 -0.78 -10.57
CA LYS A 218 -6.47 0.19 -11.37
C LYS A 218 -6.01 -0.40 -12.69
N PHE A 219 -5.51 -1.64 -12.64
CA PHE A 219 -4.96 -2.37 -13.79
C PHE A 219 -5.62 -3.75 -13.86
N ASP A 220 -6.75 -3.85 -14.55
CA ASP A 220 -7.47 -5.13 -14.69
C ASP A 220 -6.60 -6.09 -15.51
N PRO A 221 -6.16 -7.24 -14.94
CA PRO A 221 -5.15 -8.09 -15.56
C PRO A 221 -5.62 -8.77 -16.86
N VAL A 222 -6.90 -8.65 -17.22
CA VAL A 222 -7.48 -9.17 -18.46
C VAL A 222 -7.95 -8.05 -19.39
N LYS A 223 -8.65 -7.04 -18.86
CA LYS A 223 -9.27 -5.97 -19.67
C LYS A 223 -8.34 -4.80 -19.96
N SER A 224 -7.50 -4.40 -19.01
CA SER A 224 -6.59 -3.25 -19.12
C SER A 224 -5.29 -3.48 -18.35
N PRO A 225 -4.51 -4.51 -18.71
CA PRO A 225 -3.33 -4.93 -17.95
C PRO A 225 -2.21 -3.90 -17.99
N MET A 226 -1.25 -4.05 -17.06
CA MET A 226 0.05 -3.38 -17.15
C MET A 226 0.84 -4.00 -18.31
N LEU A 227 1.33 -3.15 -19.21
CA LEU A 227 2.09 -3.52 -20.40
C LEU A 227 3.44 -2.82 -20.30
N PHE A 228 4.49 -3.57 -20.01
CA PHE A 228 5.80 -3.03 -19.71
C PHE A 228 6.59 -2.74 -20.99
N PHE A 229 7.26 -1.59 -21.01
CA PHE A 229 8.14 -1.13 -22.08
C PHE A 229 9.51 -0.80 -21.48
N GLU A 230 10.57 -1.01 -22.26
CA GLU A 230 11.95 -0.69 -21.92
C GLU A 230 12.64 -0.18 -23.19
N LYS A 231 13.27 1.01 -23.14
CA LYS A 231 13.85 1.70 -24.30
C LYS A 231 12.84 1.89 -25.45
N ASP A 232 11.64 2.33 -25.09
CA ASP A 232 10.45 2.50 -25.94
C ASP A 232 9.95 1.23 -26.67
N LEU A 233 10.52 0.05 -26.41
CA LEU A 233 10.08 -1.24 -26.96
C LEU A 233 9.27 -2.04 -25.92
N PRO A 234 8.20 -2.76 -26.33
CA PRO A 234 7.45 -3.61 -25.41
C PRO A 234 8.31 -4.80 -24.95
N VAL A 235 8.25 -5.10 -23.65
CA VAL A 235 8.86 -6.30 -23.05
C VAL A 235 8.06 -7.52 -23.50
N ILE A 236 8.73 -8.46 -24.18
CA ILE A 236 8.13 -9.66 -24.77
C ILE A 236 8.97 -10.89 -24.36
N PRO A 237 8.36 -11.96 -23.80
CA PRO A 237 6.94 -12.08 -23.46
C PRO A 237 6.49 -11.04 -22.41
N PRO A 238 5.20 -10.64 -22.41
CA PRO A 238 4.66 -9.76 -21.38
C PRO A 238 4.88 -10.34 -19.98
N ILE A 239 5.26 -9.49 -19.04
CA ILE A 239 5.59 -9.88 -17.66
C ILE A 239 4.50 -9.43 -16.68
N PRO A 240 4.27 -10.17 -15.57
CA PRO A 240 3.33 -9.76 -14.52
C PRO A 240 3.86 -8.58 -13.68
N PRO A 241 3.01 -7.93 -12.87
CA PRO A 241 3.35 -6.69 -12.14
C PRO A 241 4.53 -6.81 -11.17
N ASP A 242 4.79 -7.98 -10.58
CA ASP A 242 5.92 -8.26 -9.69
C ASP A 242 7.27 -8.09 -10.41
N LEU A 243 7.44 -8.74 -11.58
CA LEU A 243 8.64 -8.57 -12.40
C LEU A 243 8.73 -7.17 -13.03
N GLY A 244 7.59 -6.50 -13.22
CA GLY A 244 7.52 -5.09 -13.59
C GLY A 244 8.03 -4.17 -12.49
N LEU A 245 7.65 -4.43 -11.23
CA LEU A 245 8.12 -3.71 -10.04
C LEU A 245 9.62 -3.89 -9.86
N ASP A 246 10.15 -5.12 -9.95
CA ASP A 246 11.59 -5.37 -9.91
C ASP A 246 12.35 -4.54 -10.95
N LYS A 247 11.86 -4.50 -12.20
CA LYS A 247 12.47 -3.68 -13.26
C LYS A 247 12.43 -2.19 -12.95
N VAL A 248 11.29 -1.67 -12.49
CA VAL A 248 11.16 -0.25 -12.13
C VAL A 248 12.06 0.12 -10.96
N LEU A 249 12.08 -0.66 -9.87
CA LEU A 249 12.94 -0.39 -8.73
C LEU A 249 14.42 -0.38 -9.14
N ASN A 250 14.87 -1.35 -9.95
CA ASN A 250 16.25 -1.41 -10.43
C ASN A 250 16.67 -0.17 -11.24
N HIS A 251 15.78 0.38 -12.08
CA HIS A 251 16.09 1.59 -12.86
C HIS A 251 15.94 2.87 -12.04
N VAL A 252 14.91 2.96 -11.19
CA VAL A 252 14.64 4.12 -10.33
C VAL A 252 15.72 4.32 -9.27
N ILE A 253 16.18 3.25 -8.61
CA ILE A 253 17.28 3.34 -7.63
C ILE A 253 18.55 3.84 -8.34
N ARG A 254 18.96 3.23 -9.45
CA ARG A 254 20.13 3.68 -10.22
C ARG A 254 20.02 5.11 -10.75
N PHE A 255 18.81 5.56 -11.11
CA PHE A 255 18.54 6.93 -11.50
C PHE A 255 18.74 7.89 -10.32
N VAL A 256 18.18 7.58 -9.16
CA VAL A 256 18.37 8.35 -7.91
C VAL A 256 19.84 8.40 -7.51
N GLU A 257 20.52 7.25 -7.44
CA GLU A 257 21.94 7.14 -7.08
C GLU A 257 22.88 7.94 -8.00
N LYS A 258 22.53 8.04 -9.29
CA LYS A 258 23.32 8.76 -10.30
C LYS A 258 23.01 10.26 -10.36
N THR A 259 21.77 10.67 -10.04
CA THR A 259 21.28 12.03 -10.25
C THR A 259 21.31 12.89 -8.99
N MET A 260 21.25 12.29 -7.80
CA MET A 260 21.45 13.01 -6.53
C MET A 260 22.91 13.39 -6.29
N ARG A 261 23.14 14.37 -5.41
CA ARG A 261 24.48 14.71 -4.93
C ARG A 261 25.08 13.52 -4.13
N PRO A 262 26.42 13.37 -4.07
CA PRO A 262 27.06 12.25 -3.35
C PRO A 262 26.66 12.21 -1.87
N ASP A 263 26.62 13.37 -1.24
CA ASP A 263 26.27 13.67 0.15
C ASP A 263 24.76 13.70 0.45
N ALA A 264 23.90 13.77 -0.57
CA ALA A 264 22.46 13.81 -0.37
C ALA A 264 21.91 12.50 0.23
N ILE A 265 20.95 12.62 1.15
CA ILE A 265 20.36 11.46 1.85
C ILE A 265 19.24 10.85 1.00
N LYS A 266 19.33 9.54 0.75
CA LYS A 266 18.32 8.78 -0.01
C LYS A 266 17.62 7.79 0.92
N LEU A 267 16.28 7.86 0.98
CA LEU A 267 15.45 7.03 1.84
C LEU A 267 14.33 6.37 1.03
N PHE A 268 14.23 5.05 1.10
CA PHE A 268 13.08 4.30 0.60
C PHE A 268 12.17 3.95 1.80
N ARG A 269 10.95 4.48 1.82
CA ARG A 269 9.97 4.13 2.85
C ARG A 269 9.28 2.82 2.47
N THR A 270 9.24 1.87 3.39
CA THR A 270 8.52 0.61 3.17
C THR A 270 7.00 0.82 3.05
N GLN A 271 6.31 -0.21 2.57
CA GLN A 271 4.92 -0.08 2.15
C GLN A 271 3.98 0.11 3.35
N SER A 272 3.06 1.06 3.22
CA SER A 272 1.99 1.26 4.19
C SER A 272 1.04 0.06 4.13
N PRO A 273 0.75 -0.61 5.25
CA PRO A 273 -0.29 -1.63 5.28
C PRO A 273 -1.68 -1.04 5.04
N ARG A 274 -2.55 -1.90 4.53
CA ARG A 274 -4.00 -1.77 4.51
C ARG A 274 -4.58 -2.88 5.39
N HIS A 275 -5.68 -2.62 6.10
CA HIS A 275 -6.29 -3.58 7.04
C HIS A 275 -7.75 -3.87 6.67
N PHE A 276 -7.99 -4.40 5.47
CA PHE A 276 -9.33 -4.81 5.07
C PHE A 276 -9.68 -6.19 5.64
N GLU A 277 -10.85 -6.29 6.25
CA GLU A 277 -11.49 -7.54 6.69
C GLU A 277 -12.77 -7.78 5.88
N GLY A 278 -13.01 -9.03 5.45
CA GLY A 278 -14.20 -9.44 4.69
C GLY A 278 -14.07 -9.40 3.16
N GLY A 279 -13.03 -8.75 2.62
CA GLY A 279 -12.78 -8.64 1.18
C GLY A 279 -11.95 -7.40 0.85
N ASP A 280 -11.72 -7.12 -0.43
CA ASP A 280 -11.17 -5.83 -0.86
C ASP A 280 -12.24 -4.70 -0.81
N TRP A 281 -11.83 -3.43 -0.95
CA TRP A 281 -12.71 -2.25 -0.89
C TRP A 281 -13.92 -2.29 -1.86
N ASP A 282 -13.77 -2.97 -3.00
CA ASP A 282 -14.80 -3.15 -4.04
C ASP A 282 -15.60 -4.46 -3.90
N GLN A 283 -15.28 -5.27 -2.89
CA GLN A 283 -15.88 -6.58 -2.59
C GLN A 283 -16.66 -6.60 -1.28
N GLY A 284 -16.75 -5.46 -0.58
CA GLY A 284 -17.40 -5.35 0.74
C GLY A 284 -16.43 -5.38 1.93
N GLY A 285 -15.13 -5.23 1.68
CA GLY A 285 -14.11 -5.10 2.74
C GLY A 285 -14.33 -3.91 3.66
N SER A 286 -13.99 -4.08 4.93
CA SER A 286 -14.22 -3.11 6.01
C SER A 286 -13.03 -3.03 6.98
N CYS A 287 -12.98 -1.99 7.82
CA CYS A 287 -11.99 -1.85 8.89
C CYS A 287 -12.62 -1.18 10.12
N GLN A 288 -13.42 -1.93 10.86
CA GLN A 288 -14.16 -1.43 12.03
C GLN A 288 -13.45 -1.66 13.38
N ARG A 289 -12.17 -2.06 13.36
CA ARG A 289 -11.39 -2.26 14.59
C ARG A 289 -11.15 -0.95 15.33
N LEU A 290 -11.16 -1.04 16.66
CA LEU A 290 -11.00 0.08 17.58
C LEU A 290 -9.77 -0.05 18.49
N GLN A 291 -9.06 -1.18 18.40
CA GLN A 291 -7.86 -1.52 19.17
C GLN A 291 -6.84 -2.19 18.23
N PRO A 292 -5.52 -2.05 18.48
CA PRO A 292 -4.48 -2.70 17.69
C PRO A 292 -4.66 -4.22 17.58
N LEU A 293 -4.08 -4.80 16.53
CA LEU A 293 -3.98 -6.25 16.36
C LEU A 293 -3.05 -6.86 17.41
N LEU A 294 -3.36 -8.07 17.86
CA LEU A 294 -2.41 -8.91 18.59
C LEU A 294 -1.34 -9.47 17.62
N PRO A 295 -0.12 -9.81 18.07
CA PRO A 295 0.95 -10.29 17.18
C PRO A 295 0.55 -11.47 16.29
N GLU A 296 -0.21 -12.42 16.82
CA GLU A 296 -0.75 -13.56 16.09
C GLU A 296 -1.82 -13.17 15.05
N GLN A 297 -2.57 -12.09 15.28
CA GLN A 297 -3.51 -11.53 14.31
C GLN A 297 -2.79 -10.78 13.19
N VAL A 298 -1.67 -10.12 13.50
CA VAL A 298 -0.79 -9.53 12.49
C VAL A 298 -0.23 -10.62 11.56
N GLU A 299 0.32 -11.69 12.14
CA GLU A 299 0.89 -12.77 11.34
C GLU A 299 -0.15 -13.48 10.47
N ASP A 300 -1.38 -13.69 10.94
CA ASP A 300 -2.44 -14.28 10.11
C ASP A 300 -2.94 -13.33 9.01
N LEU A 301 -3.21 -12.06 9.34
CA LEU A 301 -3.79 -11.10 8.40
C LEU A 301 -2.84 -10.74 7.24
N PHE A 302 -1.53 -10.73 7.50
CA PHE A 302 -0.48 -10.43 6.52
C PHE A 302 0.29 -11.67 6.03
N SER A 303 -0.10 -12.88 6.45
CA SER A 303 0.54 -14.15 6.05
C SER A 303 0.55 -14.32 4.52
N LEU A 304 1.76 -14.35 3.93
CA LEU A 304 1.96 -14.69 2.52
C LEU A 304 1.44 -16.09 2.14
N LYS A 305 1.21 -16.98 3.12
CA LYS A 305 0.64 -18.32 2.90
C LYS A 305 -0.89 -18.27 2.71
N ASN A 306 -1.55 -17.22 3.22
CA ASN A 306 -3.01 -17.13 3.27
C ASN A 306 -3.60 -16.51 2.00
N ASN A 307 -2.78 -15.86 1.16
CA ASN A 307 -3.20 -15.15 -0.06
C ASN A 307 -4.39 -14.17 0.17
N GLY A 308 -4.47 -13.59 1.38
CA GLY A 308 -5.50 -12.65 1.80
C GLY A 308 -5.31 -11.26 1.20
N THR A 309 -6.32 -10.40 1.28
CA THR A 309 -6.30 -9.09 0.61
C THR A 309 -5.15 -8.15 1.07
N ASN A 310 -4.64 -8.31 2.30
CA ASN A 310 -3.61 -7.43 2.86
C ASN A 310 -2.15 -7.91 2.60
N VAL A 311 -1.95 -9.11 2.01
CA VAL A 311 -0.59 -9.67 1.81
C VAL A 311 0.29 -8.87 0.84
N GLU A 312 -0.35 -8.04 0.00
CA GLU A 312 0.28 -7.05 -0.90
C GLU A 312 1.44 -6.31 -0.23
N THR A 313 1.25 -5.87 1.01
CA THR A 313 2.22 -5.05 1.73
C THR A 313 3.53 -5.79 2.00
N ARG A 314 3.46 -7.07 2.41
CA ARG A 314 4.65 -7.90 2.60
C ARG A 314 5.28 -8.35 1.28
N LEU A 315 4.48 -8.56 0.22
CA LEU A 315 5.00 -8.87 -1.12
C LEU A 315 5.79 -7.69 -1.71
N VAL A 316 5.20 -6.49 -1.73
CA VAL A 316 5.85 -5.25 -2.20
C VAL A 316 7.17 -5.01 -1.45
N ASN A 317 7.19 -5.21 -0.13
CA ASN A 317 8.42 -5.08 0.66
C ASN A 317 9.52 -6.08 0.25
N GLN A 318 9.19 -7.32 -0.14
CA GLN A 318 10.20 -8.27 -0.61
C GLN A 318 10.93 -7.76 -1.86
N HIS A 319 10.21 -7.14 -2.80
CA HIS A 319 10.82 -6.49 -3.97
C HIS A 319 11.66 -5.26 -3.57
N ILE A 320 11.18 -4.43 -2.65
CA ILE A 320 11.90 -3.26 -2.12
C ILE A 320 13.23 -3.69 -1.47
N TYR A 321 13.21 -4.61 -0.49
CA TYR A 321 14.41 -5.08 0.20
C TYR A 321 15.40 -5.79 -0.75
N ASN A 322 14.90 -6.43 -1.81
CA ASN A 322 15.74 -7.07 -2.83
C ASN A 322 16.43 -6.03 -3.72
N ALA A 323 15.69 -5.02 -4.21
CA ALA A 323 16.21 -3.99 -5.11
C ALA A 323 17.16 -3.00 -4.42
N LEU A 324 16.99 -2.76 -3.12
CA LEU A 324 17.89 -1.91 -2.31
C LEU A 324 19.20 -2.59 -1.90
N ARG A 325 19.32 -3.91 -2.09
CA ARG A 325 20.48 -4.69 -1.63
C ARG A 325 21.78 -4.27 -2.33
N GLY A 326 22.64 -3.56 -1.60
CA GLY A 326 23.90 -3.04 -2.13
C GLY A 326 23.78 -1.67 -2.81
N SER A 327 22.62 -1.02 -2.73
CA SER A 327 22.46 0.40 -3.06
C SER A 327 22.93 1.29 -1.90
N ASN A 328 23.11 2.60 -2.15
CA ASN A 328 23.34 3.61 -1.10
C ASN A 328 22.03 4.25 -0.57
N VAL A 329 20.88 3.61 -0.81
CA VAL A 329 19.56 4.08 -0.39
C VAL A 329 19.15 3.41 0.92
N HIS A 330 18.95 4.20 1.98
CA HIS A 330 18.59 3.71 3.30
C HIS A 330 17.11 3.29 3.36
N ILE A 331 16.81 2.27 4.16
CA ILE A 331 15.43 1.83 4.41
C ILE A 331 14.85 2.64 5.58
N LEU A 332 13.67 3.21 5.37
CA LEU A 332 12.81 3.78 6.42
C LEU A 332 11.66 2.80 6.67
N ASP A 333 11.84 1.84 7.60
CA ASP A 333 10.87 0.76 7.77
C ASP A 333 9.71 1.13 8.70
N ILE A 334 8.58 1.44 8.09
CA ILE A 334 7.33 1.78 8.78
C ILE A 334 6.32 0.63 8.76
N THR A 335 6.57 -0.43 7.99
CA THR A 335 5.57 -1.47 7.76
C THR A 335 5.27 -2.22 9.04
N ARG A 336 6.29 -2.77 9.71
CA ARG A 336 6.09 -3.66 10.85
C ARG A 336 5.30 -3.00 11.98
N MET A 337 5.65 -1.78 12.37
CA MET A 337 4.87 -1.01 13.36
C MET A 337 3.44 -0.76 12.87
N SER A 338 3.24 -0.46 11.59
CA SER A 338 1.92 -0.13 11.05
C SER A 338 1.00 -1.34 10.92
N GLU A 339 1.52 -2.57 10.74
CA GLU A 339 0.72 -3.81 10.66
C GLU A 339 -0.11 -4.08 11.93
N PHE A 340 0.28 -3.51 13.07
CA PHE A 340 -0.52 -3.61 14.30
C PHE A 340 -1.73 -2.67 14.30
N ARG A 341 -1.74 -1.61 13.49
CA ARG A 341 -2.58 -0.42 13.72
C ARG A 341 -3.89 -0.40 12.93
N ALA A 342 -4.55 -1.55 12.81
CA ALA A 342 -5.89 -1.67 12.23
C ALA A 342 -6.95 -0.73 12.87
N ASP A 343 -6.72 -0.26 14.10
CA ASP A 343 -7.54 0.72 14.82
C ASP A 343 -7.52 2.13 14.23
N ALA A 344 -6.44 2.48 13.52
CA ALA A 344 -6.06 3.85 13.21
C ALA A 344 -6.42 4.30 11.78
N HIS A 345 -7.19 3.50 11.04
CA HIS A 345 -7.79 3.88 9.76
C HIS A 345 -9.03 4.75 9.94
N PRO A 346 -9.28 5.77 9.09
CA PRO A 346 -10.50 6.58 9.13
C PRO A 346 -11.77 5.77 8.92
N SER A 347 -11.71 4.66 8.19
CA SER A 347 -12.84 3.73 8.06
C SER A 347 -14.10 4.46 7.53
N THR A 348 -15.29 4.25 8.11
CA THR A 348 -16.53 4.99 7.80
C THR A 348 -16.42 6.49 8.04
N ALA A 349 -15.61 6.95 8.99
CA ALA A 349 -15.33 8.36 9.23
C ALA A 349 -14.43 8.99 8.15
N GLY A 350 -13.99 8.22 7.14
CA GLY A 350 -13.27 8.70 5.96
C GLY A 350 -14.09 9.56 5.00
N GLY A 351 -15.42 9.64 5.18
CA GLY A 351 -16.32 10.42 4.31
C GLY A 351 -16.51 9.84 2.90
N LYS A 352 -16.14 8.56 2.71
CA LYS A 352 -16.28 7.80 1.46
C LYS A 352 -17.53 6.91 1.51
N LYS A 353 -17.93 6.34 0.35
CA LYS A 353 -19.02 5.36 0.24
C LYS A 353 -18.66 3.96 0.76
N HIS A 354 -17.39 3.74 1.07
CA HIS A 354 -16.78 2.49 1.52
C HIS A 354 -15.73 2.87 2.57
N ASP A 355 -15.40 1.95 3.48
CA ASP A 355 -14.42 2.19 4.54
C ASP A 355 -13.05 2.61 3.98
N ASP A 356 -12.45 3.66 4.55
CA ASP A 356 -11.08 4.05 4.20
C ASP A 356 -10.03 3.27 5.01
N CYS A 357 -9.70 2.06 4.53
CA CYS A 357 -8.73 1.16 5.16
C CYS A 357 -7.32 1.24 4.53
N MET A 358 -7.00 2.36 3.88
CA MET A 358 -5.70 2.58 3.21
C MET A 358 -5.03 3.88 3.66
N HIS A 359 -5.79 4.88 4.08
CA HIS A 359 -5.26 6.13 4.66
C HIS A 359 -5.33 6.05 6.19
N TRP A 360 -4.70 7.00 6.87
CA TRP A 360 -4.54 6.99 8.32
C TRP A 360 -5.28 8.17 8.96
N CYS A 361 -5.71 7.99 10.21
CA CYS A 361 -6.17 9.09 11.05
C CYS A 361 -5.03 10.05 11.38
N LEU A 362 -5.33 11.34 11.40
CA LEU A 362 -4.44 12.43 11.80
C LEU A 362 -5.06 13.22 12.97
N PRO A 363 -4.31 13.51 14.05
CA PRO A 363 -3.02 12.88 14.41
C PRO A 363 -3.12 11.36 14.62
N GLY A 364 -1.99 10.65 14.46
CA GLY A 364 -1.94 9.19 14.53
C GLY A 364 -0.64 8.54 14.02
N VAL A 365 -0.77 7.38 13.37
CA VAL A 365 0.34 6.46 13.07
C VAL A 365 1.44 7.07 12.20
N THR A 366 1.06 7.94 11.26
CA THR A 366 2.00 8.64 10.37
C THR A 366 2.92 9.60 11.11
N ASP A 367 2.53 10.09 12.28
CA ASP A 367 3.38 10.97 13.08
C ASP A 367 4.53 10.17 13.71
N THR A 368 4.29 8.90 14.06
CA THR A 368 5.35 7.96 14.48
C THR A 368 6.30 7.61 13.33
N TRP A 369 5.82 7.64 12.08
CA TRP A 369 6.72 7.52 10.91
C TRP A 369 7.63 8.76 10.78
N ASN A 370 7.13 9.94 11.14
CA ASN A 370 7.92 11.17 11.16
C ASN A 370 8.94 11.16 12.32
N ASP A 371 8.55 10.63 13.49
CA ASP A 371 9.47 10.39 14.63
C ASP A 371 10.63 9.46 14.22
N LEU A 372 10.31 8.35 13.53
CA LEU A 372 11.28 7.43 12.96
C LEU A 372 12.18 8.13 11.92
N PHE A 373 11.58 8.87 10.99
CA PHE A 373 12.29 9.58 9.92
C PHE A 373 13.31 10.58 10.46
N VAL A 374 12.92 11.45 11.41
CA VAL A 374 13.84 12.41 12.02
C VAL A 374 14.95 11.70 12.82
N THR A 375 14.62 10.60 13.49
CA THR A 375 15.62 9.77 14.20
C THR A 375 16.64 9.16 13.23
N HIS A 376 16.20 8.63 12.09
CA HIS A 376 17.09 8.15 11.01
C HIS A 376 17.92 9.28 10.38
N LEU A 377 17.34 10.46 10.12
CA LEU A 377 18.12 11.58 9.58
C LEU A 377 19.20 12.08 10.54
N ASN A 378 18.93 12.04 11.85
CA ASN A 378 19.91 12.45 12.86
C ASN A 378 21.09 11.45 12.95
N SER A 379 20.86 10.14 12.78
CA SER A 379 21.95 9.15 12.77
C SER A 379 22.73 9.08 11.46
N LEU A 380 22.20 9.64 10.37
CA LEU A 380 22.89 9.78 9.08
C LEU A 380 23.68 11.09 8.92
N LYS A 381 23.71 11.95 9.95
CA LYS A 381 24.42 13.25 9.98
C LYS A 381 25.76 13.21 10.76
N ILE A 382 26.39 12.02 10.86
CA ILE A 382 27.68 11.77 11.55
C ILE A 382 28.85 11.94 10.57
#